data_AF-S4MKZ8-F1
#
_entry.id   AF-S4MKZ8-F1
#
_cell.length_a   1.000
_cell.length_b   1.000
_cell.length_c   1.000
_cell.angle_alpha   90.00
_cell.angle_beta   90.00
_cell.angle_gamma   90.00
#
_symmetry.space_group_name_H-M   'P 1'
#
loop_
_entity.id
_entity.type
_entity.pdbx_description
1 polymer ?
#
loop_
_entity_poly.entity_id
_entity_poly.type
_entity_poly.pdbx_seq_one_letter_code
_entity_poly.pdbx_strand_id
1 'polypeptide(L)'
;MQLIQETPDLSAYLAADEAIDHHHPLVRETAAELARGVANSYEYARDAFEFVRDTIPHSQDAGDPRVTWRASDVLEQRTGICYAKAHALAALLRAEDIPTALCYQKFDVVHGLVAVRFNGAWHRQDPRGNKPGWTRSSPSTASDSPSRPIRRSARPTVRSCTPRLTRLCSTP
;
A
#
# COMPACT_ATOMS: atom_id res chain seq x y z
N MET A 1 1.87 15.70 -8.15
CA MET A 1 0.72 15.42 -7.26
C MET A 1 1.20 15.50 -5.80
N GLN A 2 0.72 16.45 -4.99
CA GLN A 2 1.06 16.50 -3.56
C GLN A 2 0.12 15.59 -2.76
N LEU A 3 0.67 14.62 -2.05
CA LEU A 3 -0.05 13.75 -1.12
C LEU A 3 -0.27 14.47 0.21
N ILE A 4 -1.45 14.32 0.81
CA ILE A 4 -1.73 14.88 2.14
C ILE A 4 -1.49 13.78 3.16
N GLN A 5 -0.50 14.00 4.01
CA GLN A 5 -0.23 13.17 5.19
C GLN A 5 -1.30 13.42 6.24
N GLU A 6 -2.04 12.38 6.65
CA GLU A 6 -3.09 12.50 7.67
C GLU A 6 -2.51 12.76 9.06
N THR A 7 -1.45 12.04 9.42
CA THR A 7 -0.78 12.15 10.73
C THR A 7 0.63 12.68 10.52
N PRO A 8 1.05 13.81 11.13
CA PRO A 8 2.38 14.38 10.92
C PRO A 8 3.52 13.46 11.41
N ASP A 9 3.26 12.65 12.43
CA ASP A 9 4.21 11.69 12.96
C ASP A 9 4.41 10.49 12.03
N LEU A 10 5.67 10.20 11.69
CA LEU A 10 6.04 9.07 10.83
C LEU A 10 5.90 7.73 11.54
N SER A 11 5.97 7.69 12.88
CA SER A 11 5.79 6.45 13.66
C SER A 11 4.41 5.82 13.41
N ALA A 12 3.39 6.64 13.14
CA ALA A 12 2.06 6.18 12.80
C ALA A 12 2.01 5.33 11.52
N TYR A 13 2.96 5.53 10.60
CA TYR A 13 3.08 4.76 9.34
C TYR A 13 3.93 3.50 9.47
N LEU A 14 4.41 3.22 10.69
CA LEU A 14 5.07 1.98 11.09
C LEU A 14 4.19 1.14 12.03
N ALA A 15 3.15 1.73 12.62
CA ALA A 15 2.27 1.05 13.56
C ALA A 15 1.57 -0.17 12.95
N ALA A 16 1.39 -1.21 13.77
CA ALA A 16 0.56 -2.35 13.43
C ALA A 16 -0.91 -2.02 13.66
N ASP A 17 -1.79 -2.65 12.90
CA ASP A 17 -3.22 -2.69 13.19
C ASP A 17 -3.81 -4.06 12.84
N GLU A 18 -5.13 -4.22 12.97
CA GLU A 18 -5.79 -5.51 12.71
C GLU A 18 -5.64 -6.01 11.27
N ALA A 19 -5.46 -5.09 10.30
CA ALA A 19 -5.27 -5.41 8.89
C ALA A 19 -3.77 -5.45 8.50
N ILE A 20 -2.96 -4.57 9.09
CA ILE A 20 -1.51 -4.45 8.87
C ILE A 20 -0.79 -5.10 10.06
N ASP A 21 -0.99 -6.41 10.18
CA ASP A 21 -0.49 -7.24 11.27
C ASP A 21 0.96 -7.68 11.05
N HIS A 22 1.84 -6.71 10.78
CA HIS A 22 3.22 -6.97 10.39
C HIS A 22 4.10 -7.59 11.49
N HIS A 23 3.61 -7.77 12.71
CA HIS A 23 4.25 -8.59 13.75
C HIS A 23 3.91 -10.08 13.64
N HIS A 24 2.95 -10.46 12.80
CA HIS A 24 2.57 -11.85 12.60
C HIS A 24 3.76 -12.67 12.07
N PRO A 25 4.02 -13.89 12.60
CA PRO A 25 5.18 -14.70 12.21
C PRO A 25 5.31 -14.89 10.70
N LEU A 26 4.22 -15.25 10.02
CA LEU A 26 4.21 -15.42 8.56
C LEU A 26 4.65 -14.16 7.79
N VAL A 27 4.24 -12.97 8.25
CA VAL A 27 4.65 -11.70 7.61
C VAL A 27 6.13 -11.48 7.83
N ARG A 28 6.62 -11.71 9.05
CA ARG A 28 8.03 -11.55 9.41
C ARG A 28 8.94 -12.54 8.68
N GLU A 29 8.50 -13.78 8.56
CA GLU A 29 9.18 -14.81 7.79
C GLU A 29 9.27 -14.40 6.31
N THR A 30 8.13 -14.06 5.69
CA THR A 30 8.11 -13.61 4.29
C THR A 30 8.99 -12.37 4.07
N ALA A 31 8.96 -11.40 4.99
CA ALA A 31 9.81 -10.22 4.94
C ALA A 31 11.30 -10.60 5.01
N ALA A 32 11.68 -11.46 5.96
CA ALA A 32 13.05 -11.94 6.09
C ALA A 32 13.51 -12.71 4.84
N GLU A 33 12.62 -13.50 4.23
CA GLU A 33 12.92 -14.22 2.99
C GLU A 33 13.21 -13.27 1.83
N LEU A 34 12.39 -12.22 1.69
CA LEU A 34 12.55 -11.17 0.69
C LEU A 34 13.80 -10.31 0.96
N ALA A 35 14.18 -10.13 2.23
CA ALA A 35 15.37 -9.38 2.61
C ALA A 35 16.70 -10.14 2.37
N ARG A 36 16.65 -11.43 2.02
CA ARG A 36 17.86 -12.21 1.73
C ARG A 36 18.56 -11.70 0.47
N GLY A 37 19.78 -11.20 0.64
CA GLY A 37 20.66 -10.81 -0.47
C GLY A 37 20.34 -9.45 -1.08
N VAL A 38 19.50 -8.65 -0.43
CA VAL A 38 19.14 -7.31 -0.89
C VAL A 38 20.09 -6.27 -0.31
N ALA A 39 20.54 -5.32 -1.13
CA ALA A 39 21.59 -4.38 -0.70
C ALA A 39 21.07 -3.19 0.10
N ASN A 40 19.79 -2.82 -0.08
CA ASN A 40 19.20 -1.63 0.53
C ASN A 40 17.66 -1.68 0.59
N SER A 41 17.07 -0.74 1.33
CA SER A 41 15.62 -0.62 1.53
C SER A 41 14.83 -0.37 0.24
N TYR A 42 15.44 0.25 -0.77
CA TYR A 42 14.76 0.53 -2.04
C TYR A 42 14.60 -0.75 -2.87
N GLU A 43 15.66 -1.55 -2.97
CA GLU A 43 15.61 -2.87 -3.58
C GLU A 43 14.64 -3.78 -2.83
N TYR A 44 14.64 -3.75 -1.50
CA TYR A 44 13.68 -4.54 -0.71
C TYR A 44 12.24 -4.13 -1.03
N ALA A 45 11.95 -2.82 -1.06
CA ALA A 45 10.61 -2.34 -1.36
C ALA A 45 10.15 -2.67 -2.79
N ARG A 46 11.08 -2.71 -3.74
CA ARG A 46 10.80 -3.19 -5.10
C ARG A 46 10.45 -4.67 -5.08
N ASP A 47 11.28 -5.50 -4.44
CA ASP A 47 11.10 -6.95 -4.44
C ASP A 47 9.82 -7.35 -3.68
N ALA A 48 9.49 -6.66 -2.58
CA ALA A 48 8.22 -6.81 -1.87
C ALA A 48 7.02 -6.39 -2.74
N PHE A 49 7.13 -5.30 -3.49
CA PHE A 49 6.10 -4.86 -4.43
C PHE A 49 5.87 -5.90 -5.54
N GLU A 50 6.94 -6.39 -6.16
CA GLU A 50 6.88 -7.40 -7.22
C GLU A 50 6.32 -8.72 -6.69
N PHE A 51 6.76 -9.16 -5.51
CA PHE A 51 6.21 -10.34 -4.84
C PHE A 51 4.70 -10.25 -4.65
N VAL A 52 4.18 -9.16 -4.06
CA VAL A 52 2.73 -9.00 -3.86
C VAL A 52 1.99 -8.88 -5.19
N ARG A 53 2.56 -8.16 -6.16
CA ARG A 53 1.96 -7.95 -7.48
C ARG A 53 1.81 -9.26 -8.24
N ASP A 54 2.87 -10.04 -8.30
CA ASP A 54 3.02 -11.15 -9.24
C ASP A 54 2.67 -12.51 -8.62
N THR A 55 2.81 -12.68 -7.31
CA THR A 55 2.57 -13.99 -6.65
C THR A 55 1.22 -14.11 -5.97
N ILE A 56 0.47 -13.00 -5.84
CA ILE A 56 -0.84 -12.97 -5.17
C ILE A 56 -1.90 -12.58 -6.21
N PRO A 57 -2.63 -13.52 -6.82
CA PRO A 57 -3.70 -13.20 -7.74
C PRO A 57 -4.76 -12.29 -7.14
N HIS A 58 -5.30 -11.39 -7.96
CA HIS A 58 -6.46 -10.59 -7.57
C HIS A 58 -7.70 -11.49 -7.54
N SER A 59 -8.30 -11.71 -6.38
CA SER A 59 -9.32 -12.76 -6.19
C SER A 59 -10.51 -12.62 -7.16
N GLN A 60 -11.00 -11.39 -7.37
CA GLN A 60 -12.07 -11.12 -8.34
C GLN A 60 -11.67 -11.43 -9.79
N ASP A 61 -10.40 -11.18 -10.14
CA ASP A 61 -9.92 -11.43 -11.51
C ASP A 61 -9.68 -12.94 -11.74
N ALA A 62 -9.34 -13.68 -10.68
CA ALA A 62 -9.14 -15.13 -10.68
C ALA A 62 -10.42 -15.95 -10.42
N GLY A 63 -11.56 -15.30 -10.12
CA GLY A 63 -12.80 -16.00 -9.75
C GLY A 63 -12.73 -16.73 -8.40
N ASP A 64 -11.83 -16.31 -7.51
CA ASP A 64 -11.62 -16.92 -6.20
C ASP A 64 -12.62 -16.35 -5.17
N PRO A 65 -13.48 -17.18 -4.55
CA PRO A 65 -14.50 -16.71 -3.60
C PRO A 65 -13.93 -16.35 -2.22
N ARG A 66 -12.66 -16.67 -1.93
CA ARG A 66 -12.05 -16.39 -0.63
C ARG A 66 -11.88 -14.89 -0.42
N VAL A 67 -12.26 -14.44 0.78
CA VAL A 67 -12.18 -13.03 1.19
C VAL A 67 -11.11 -12.88 2.25
N THR A 68 -9.90 -12.55 1.82
CA THR A 68 -8.79 -12.17 2.69
C THR A 68 -8.82 -10.67 2.92
N TRP A 69 -8.39 -10.24 4.11
CA TRP A 69 -8.33 -8.82 4.43
C TRP A 69 -7.19 -8.46 5.39
N ARG A 70 -6.73 -9.37 6.26
CA ARG A 70 -5.47 -9.20 7.00
C ARG A 70 -4.27 -9.48 6.10
N ALA A 71 -3.14 -8.84 6.36
CA ALA A 71 -1.93 -9.08 5.59
C ALA A 71 -1.46 -10.53 5.72
N SER A 72 -1.48 -11.10 6.93
CA SER A 72 -1.21 -12.53 7.16
C SER A 72 -2.10 -13.45 6.32
N ASP A 73 -3.43 -13.26 6.36
CA ASP A 73 -4.39 -14.06 5.58
C ASP A 73 -4.09 -13.99 4.07
N VAL A 74 -3.72 -12.81 3.56
CA VAL A 74 -3.38 -12.60 2.15
C VAL A 74 -2.11 -13.36 1.75
N LEU A 75 -1.09 -13.35 2.62
CA LEU A 75 0.16 -14.09 2.41
C LEU A 75 -0.03 -15.60 2.51
N GLU A 76 -0.87 -16.06 3.45
CA GLU A 76 -1.17 -17.47 3.67
C GLU A 76 -1.98 -18.04 2.49
N GLN A 77 -3.09 -17.40 2.15
CA GLN A 77 -4.02 -17.92 1.15
C GLN A 77 -3.62 -17.57 -0.28
N ARG A 78 -2.61 -16.71 -0.45
CA ARG A 78 -2.08 -16.21 -1.73
C ARG A 78 -3.20 -15.70 -2.65
N THR A 79 -4.12 -14.93 -2.09
CA THR A 79 -5.25 -14.35 -2.85
C THR A 79 -5.73 -13.09 -2.14
N GLY A 80 -6.26 -12.13 -2.89
CA GLY A 80 -6.89 -10.95 -2.29
C GLY A 80 -7.34 -9.90 -3.29
N ILE A 81 -8.33 -9.09 -2.92
CA ILE A 81 -8.73 -7.92 -3.70
C ILE A 81 -7.71 -6.77 -3.54
N CYS A 82 -7.87 -5.69 -4.32
CA CYS A 82 -6.95 -4.55 -4.33
C CYS A 82 -6.54 -4.03 -2.93
N TYR A 83 -7.46 -3.92 -1.97
CA TYR A 83 -7.13 -3.49 -0.61
C TYR A 83 -6.35 -4.52 0.18
N ALA A 84 -6.71 -5.79 0.05
CA ALA A 84 -6.05 -6.88 0.75
C ALA A 84 -4.59 -7.00 0.27
N LYS A 85 -4.37 -6.85 -1.05
CA LYS A 85 -3.02 -6.74 -1.62
C LYS A 85 -2.28 -5.49 -1.12
N ALA A 86 -2.95 -4.36 -0.97
CA ALA A 86 -2.35 -3.17 -0.36
C ALA A 86 -1.99 -3.40 1.13
N HIS A 87 -2.80 -4.15 1.88
CA HIS A 87 -2.49 -4.50 3.27
C HIS A 87 -1.26 -5.40 3.35
N ALA A 88 -1.17 -6.44 2.51
CA ALA A 88 0.00 -7.32 2.45
C ALA A 88 1.29 -6.55 2.15
N LEU A 89 1.26 -5.67 1.13
CA LEU A 89 2.42 -4.85 0.78
C LEU A 89 2.80 -3.89 1.92
N ALA A 90 1.82 -3.21 2.52
CA ALA A 90 2.09 -2.31 3.64
C ALA A 90 2.67 -3.07 4.85
N ALA A 91 2.21 -4.29 5.12
CA ALA A 91 2.73 -5.08 6.22
C ALA A 91 4.18 -5.54 5.99
N LEU A 92 4.52 -6.01 4.77
CA LEU A 92 5.90 -6.37 4.43
C LEU A 92 6.84 -5.17 4.56
N LEU A 93 6.45 -4.01 4.02
CA LEU A 93 7.27 -2.80 4.10
C LEU A 93 7.44 -2.30 5.55
N ARG A 94 6.39 -2.33 6.36
CA ARG A 94 6.47 -1.95 7.79
C ARG A 94 7.26 -2.97 8.61
N ALA A 95 7.34 -4.24 8.20
CA ALA A 95 8.16 -5.24 8.88
C ALA A 95 9.67 -4.90 8.82
N GLU A 96 10.11 -4.23 7.76
CA GLU A 96 11.49 -3.75 7.57
C GLU A 96 11.64 -2.24 7.86
N ASP A 97 10.79 -1.69 8.73
CA ASP A 97 10.84 -0.29 9.18
C ASP A 97 10.73 0.76 8.06
N ILE A 98 10.06 0.43 6.94
CA ILE A 98 9.81 1.37 5.84
C ILE A 98 8.43 2.04 6.03
N PRO A 99 8.38 3.37 6.28
CA PRO A 99 7.12 4.06 6.52
C PRO A 99 6.20 3.95 5.31
N THR A 100 5.05 3.33 5.52
CA THR A 100 4.10 3.00 4.45
C THR A 100 2.70 3.36 4.85
N ALA A 101 1.96 3.95 3.92
CA ALA A 101 0.60 4.41 4.12
C ALA A 101 -0.38 3.76 3.16
N LEU A 102 -1.64 3.71 3.59
CA LEU A 102 -2.75 3.30 2.75
C LEU A 102 -3.31 4.50 1.99
N CYS A 103 -3.54 4.30 0.70
CA CYS A 103 -4.15 5.29 -0.18
C CYS A 103 -5.41 4.68 -0.80
N TYR A 104 -6.47 5.47 -0.91
CA TYR A 104 -7.72 5.04 -1.52
C TYR A 104 -8.06 5.97 -2.70
N GLN A 105 -8.36 5.37 -3.84
CA GLN A 105 -8.80 6.09 -5.03
C GLN A 105 -10.21 5.65 -5.41
N LYS A 106 -11.12 6.60 -5.63
CA LYS A 106 -12.48 6.30 -6.05
C LYS A 106 -12.55 6.25 -7.58
N PHE A 107 -12.92 5.10 -8.13
CA PHE A 107 -13.41 4.93 -9.49
C PHE A 107 -14.91 4.54 -9.41
N ASP A 108 -15.37 3.60 -10.23
CA ASP A 108 -16.69 2.96 -10.08
C ASP A 108 -16.76 2.13 -8.78
N VAL A 109 -15.62 1.57 -8.38
CA VAL A 109 -15.38 1.00 -7.05
C VAL A 109 -14.22 1.74 -6.38
N VAL A 110 -14.13 1.65 -5.07
CA VAL A 110 -12.96 2.18 -4.36
C VAL A 110 -11.79 1.22 -4.63
N HIS A 111 -10.59 1.76 -4.84
CA HIS A 111 -9.36 1.02 -5.17
C HIS A 111 -8.29 1.29 -4.11
N GLY A 112 -7.63 0.21 -3.67
CA GLY A 112 -6.56 0.26 -2.67
C GLY A 112 -5.19 0.43 -3.31
N LEU A 113 -4.42 1.39 -2.79
CA LEU A 113 -3.05 1.71 -3.18
C LEU A 113 -2.20 1.82 -1.92
N VAL A 114 -0.88 1.77 -2.06
CA VAL A 114 0.05 2.13 -0.98
C VAL A 114 0.86 3.36 -1.36
N ALA A 115 1.33 4.11 -0.36
CA ALA A 115 2.37 5.12 -0.53
C ALA A 115 3.53 4.82 0.40
N VAL A 116 4.73 4.68 -0.17
CA VAL A 116 5.96 4.37 0.55
C VAL A 116 6.79 5.64 0.67
N ARG A 117 7.42 5.87 1.83
CA ARG A 117 8.23 7.06 2.04
C ARG A 117 9.72 6.77 1.83
N PHE A 118 10.33 7.48 0.88
CA PHE A 118 11.77 7.46 0.65
C PHE A 118 12.29 8.89 0.50
N ASN A 119 13.47 9.18 1.05
CA ASN A 119 14.15 10.48 0.92
C ASN A 119 13.23 11.68 1.23
N GLY A 120 12.36 11.55 2.24
CA GLY A 120 11.42 12.60 2.65
C GLY A 120 10.18 12.79 1.75
N ALA A 121 10.04 12.00 0.69
CA ALA A 121 8.92 12.06 -0.24
C ALA A 121 8.07 10.78 -0.22
N TRP A 122 6.78 10.93 -0.54
CA TRP A 122 5.84 9.83 -0.63
C TRP A 122 5.69 9.36 -2.09
N HIS A 123 5.85 8.06 -2.32
CA HIS A 123 5.80 7.41 -3.63
C HIS A 123 4.65 6.41 -3.67
N ARG A 124 3.67 6.60 -4.57
CA ARG A 124 2.53 5.69 -4.69
C ARG A 124 2.86 4.46 -5.52
N GLN A 125 2.33 3.32 -5.09
CA GLN A 125 2.44 2.03 -5.76
C GLN A 125 1.07 1.34 -5.80
N ASP A 126 0.81 0.62 -6.89
CA ASP A 126 -0.43 -0.14 -7.10
C ASP A 126 -0.12 -1.65 -7.18
N PRO A 127 -0.27 -2.40 -6.07
CA PRO A 127 0.05 -3.82 -6.03
C PRO A 127 -0.94 -4.70 -6.82
N ARG A 128 -2.06 -4.15 -7.33
CA ARG A 128 -2.92 -4.92 -8.25
C ARG A 128 -2.26 -5.13 -9.61
N GLY A 129 -1.40 -4.20 -10.03
CA GLY A 129 -1.02 -3.95 -11.41
C GLY A 129 -0.55 -5.16 -12.21
N ASN A 130 -1.48 -5.82 -12.93
CA ASN A 130 -1.16 -6.63 -14.10
C ASN A 130 -2.36 -6.90 -15.04
N LYS A 131 -3.26 -5.92 -15.26
CA LYS A 131 -4.31 -6.08 -16.30
C LYS A 131 -3.77 -5.71 -17.68
N PRO A 132 -3.76 -6.63 -18.67
CA PRO A 132 -3.55 -6.27 -20.06
C PRO A 132 -4.59 -5.22 -20.48
N GLY A 133 -4.13 -4.07 -20.98
CA GLY A 133 -5.01 -2.96 -21.38
C GLY A 133 -5.26 -1.89 -20.32
N TRP A 134 -4.75 -2.02 -19.09
CA TRP A 134 -4.72 -0.91 -18.14
C TRP A 134 -3.49 -0.02 -18.43
N THR A 135 -3.71 1.12 -19.07
CA THR A 135 -2.64 2.10 -19.32
C THR A 135 -2.17 2.68 -17.99
N ARG A 136 -0.88 2.46 -17.71
CA ARG A 136 -0.09 3.18 -16.71
C ARG A 136 -0.37 4.68 -16.88
N SER A 137 -1.05 5.31 -15.94
CA SER A 137 -0.86 6.75 -15.78
C SER A 137 0.57 6.91 -15.28
N SER A 138 1.44 7.36 -16.19
CA SER A 138 2.84 7.68 -15.98
C SER A 138 3.06 8.44 -14.66
N PRO A 139 4.26 8.38 -14.05
CA PRO A 139 4.58 9.30 -12.96
C PRO A 139 4.38 10.71 -13.52
N SER A 140 3.44 11.48 -12.96
CA SER A 140 3.16 12.83 -13.43
C SER A 140 4.38 13.71 -13.13
N THR A 141 5.34 13.76 -14.04
CA THR A 141 6.17 14.95 -14.25
C THR A 141 5.30 15.94 -15.02
N ALA A 142 4.33 16.53 -14.33
CA ALA A 142 3.55 17.63 -14.86
C ALA A 142 3.98 18.88 -14.11
N SER A 143 4.90 19.62 -14.71
CA SER A 143 4.98 21.07 -14.59
C SER A 143 3.60 21.62 -14.94
N ASP A 144 2.84 22.06 -13.94
CA ASP A 144 1.49 22.58 -14.14
C ASP A 144 1.56 24.10 -14.21
N SER A 145 1.32 24.64 -15.41
CA SER A 145 1.15 26.06 -15.69
C SER A 145 -0.09 26.62 -14.96
N PRO A 146 -0.08 27.88 -14.51
CA PRO A 146 -1.06 28.39 -13.56
C PRO A 146 -2.30 28.97 -14.27
N SER A 147 -3.17 28.14 -14.84
CA SER A 147 -4.42 28.68 -15.43
C SER A 147 -5.56 27.68 -15.66
N ARG A 148 -5.64 26.60 -14.88
CA ARG A 148 -6.87 25.80 -14.77
C ARG A 148 -7.28 25.61 -13.31
N PRO A 149 -8.53 25.92 -12.93
CA PRO A 149 -8.99 25.66 -11.57
C PRO A 149 -9.05 24.15 -11.35
N ILE A 150 -8.11 23.64 -10.55
CA ILE A 150 -8.09 22.25 -10.09
C ILE A 150 -9.42 22.01 -9.36
N ARG A 151 -10.28 21.16 -9.92
CA ARG A 151 -11.51 20.72 -9.27
C ARG A 151 -11.11 20.14 -7.91
N ARG A 152 -11.69 20.68 -6.83
CA ARG A 152 -11.44 20.36 -5.40
C ARG A 152 -11.80 18.91 -5.00
N SER A 153 -11.75 17.94 -5.91
CA SER A 153 -12.03 16.53 -5.62
C SER A 153 -10.76 15.83 -5.13
N ALA A 154 -10.65 15.75 -3.81
CA ALA A 154 -9.83 14.84 -3.01
C ALA A 154 -8.37 14.65 -3.47
N ARG A 155 -7.45 15.42 -2.88
CA ARG A 155 -6.03 15.03 -2.85
C ARG A 155 -5.93 13.65 -2.17
N PRO A 156 -5.18 12.68 -2.72
CA PRO A 156 -5.09 11.35 -2.13
C PRO A 156 -4.51 11.47 -0.71
N THR A 157 -5.29 11.02 0.27
CA THR A 157 -4.91 11.04 1.68
C THR A 157 -4.08 9.79 1.98
N VAL A 158 -2.96 10.01 2.66
CA VAL A 158 -1.99 9.01 3.10
C VAL A 158 -2.38 8.63 4.53
N ARG A 159 -3.10 7.52 4.67
CA ARG A 159 -3.66 7.06 5.94
C ARG A 159 -2.69 6.12 6.65
N SER A 160 -2.50 6.33 7.95
CA SER A 160 -1.66 5.47 8.79
C SER A 160 -2.34 4.12 9.11
N CYS A 161 -3.67 4.13 9.24
CA CYS A 161 -4.47 2.96 9.56
C CYS A 161 -5.66 2.80 8.60
N THR A 162 -6.29 1.63 8.62
CA THR A 162 -7.55 1.40 7.89
C THR A 162 -8.69 2.31 8.43
N PRO A 163 -9.71 2.66 7.62
CA PRO A 163 -10.76 3.62 8.00
C PRO A 163 -11.61 3.22 9.22
N ARG A 164 -11.51 1.98 9.72
CA ARG A 164 -12.19 1.54 10.95
C ARG A 164 -11.54 2.11 12.23
N LEU A 165 -10.30 2.61 12.15
CA LEU A 165 -9.48 3.03 13.29
C LEU A 165 -9.24 4.54 13.42
N THR A 166 -9.80 5.40 12.56
CA THR A 166 -9.67 6.87 12.73
C THR A 166 -10.28 7.37 14.04
N ARG A 167 -11.07 6.56 14.76
CA ARG A 167 -11.58 6.87 16.11
C ARG A 167 -10.65 6.47 17.26
N LEU A 168 -9.57 5.72 17.03
CA LEU A 168 -8.66 5.23 18.07
C LEU A 168 -7.26 5.87 18.02
N CYS A 169 -6.88 6.49 16.90
CA CYS A 169 -5.61 7.20 16.75
C CYS A 169 -5.68 8.70 17.10
N SER A 170 -6.82 9.18 17.60
CA SER A 170 -6.96 10.46 18.30
C SER A 170 -7.36 10.08 19.72
N THR A 171 -6.46 9.91 20.68
CA THR A 171 -5.77 10.95 21.48
C THR A 171 -4.97 10.22 22.59
N PRO A 172 -4.28 10.91 23.52
CA PRO A 172 -4.55 10.69 24.93
C PRO A 172 -5.89 11.34 25.31
#